data_AF-A0AAP2BQ74-F1
#
_entry.id   AF-A0AAP2BQ74-F1
#
_cell.length_a   1.000
_cell.length_b   1.000
_cell.length_c   1.000
_cell.angle_alpha   90.00
_cell.angle_beta   90.00
_cell.angle_gamma   90.00
#
_symmetry.space_group_name_H-M   'P 1'
#
loop_
_entity.id
_entity.type
_entity.pdbx_description
1 polymer ?
#
loop_
_entity_poly.entity_id
_entity_poly.type
_entity_poly.pdbx_seq_one_letter_code
_entity_poly.pdbx_strand_id
1 'polypeptide(L)'
;NTGDQLAERLGETAAEAVESGLRELWRSLRELRFAVVNDVRIRSIQLPELRRVTPARTVPVMLLAYRETGDAESRDELVTRNRLRYPSFITPSQTIEIISND
;
A
#
# COMPACT_ATOMS: atom_id res chain seq x y z
N ASN A 1 -3.97 -4.89 -9.61
CA ASN A 1 -3.83 -3.47 -9.22
C ASN A 1 -4.20 -2.60 -10.45
N THR A 2 -4.71 -1.37 -10.29
CA THR A 2 -5.01 -0.44 -11.40
C THR A 2 -3.82 -0.28 -12.37
N GLY A 3 -2.59 -0.29 -11.85
CA GLY A 3 -1.39 -0.24 -12.70
C GLY A 3 -1.19 -1.47 -13.58
N ASP A 4 -1.53 -2.67 -13.10
CA ASP A 4 -1.47 -3.91 -13.89
C ASP A 4 -2.48 -3.88 -15.04
N GLN A 5 -3.70 -3.42 -14.74
CA GLN A 5 -4.77 -3.27 -15.73
C GLN A 5 -4.40 -2.25 -16.82
N LEU A 6 -3.75 -1.14 -16.45
CA LEU A 6 -3.22 -0.19 -17.41
C LEU A 6 -2.12 -0.81 -18.28
N ALA A 7 -1.20 -1.57 -17.68
CA ALA A 7 -0.14 -2.25 -18.42
C ALA A 7 -0.69 -3.30 -19.40
N GLU A 8 -1.77 -3.98 -19.05
CA GLU A 8 -2.48 -4.91 -19.92
C GLU A 8 -3.09 -4.19 -21.12
N ARG A 9 -3.89 -3.13 -20.89
CA ARG A 9 -4.49 -2.30 -21.94
C ARG A 9 -3.46 -1.70 -22.89
N LEU A 10 -2.33 -1.21 -22.37
CA LEU A 10 -1.23 -0.72 -23.20
C LEU A 10 -0.64 -1.82 -24.09
N GLY A 11 -0.64 -3.07 -23.62
CA GLY A 11 -0.23 -4.23 -24.41
C GLY A 11 -1.18 -4.56 -25.54
N GLU A 12 -2.49 -4.51 -25.27
CA GLU A 12 -3.55 -4.73 -26.26
C GLU A 12 -3.49 -3.67 -27.37
N THR A 13 -3.46 -2.38 -27.00
CA THR A 13 -3.35 -1.28 -27.97
C THR A 13 -2.03 -1.33 -28.75
N ALA A 14 -0.94 -1.79 -28.14
CA ALA A 14 0.32 -1.99 -28.87
C ALA A 14 0.19 -3.08 -29.93
N ALA A 15 -0.56 -4.16 -29.67
CA ALA A 15 -0.82 -5.21 -30.65
C ALA A 15 -1.62 -4.65 -31.85
N GLU A 16 -2.68 -3.89 -31.59
CA GLU A 16 -3.48 -3.23 -32.63
C GLU A 16 -2.65 -2.26 -33.48
N ALA A 17 -1.72 -1.52 -32.87
CA ALA A 17 -0.82 -0.61 -33.57
C ALA A 17 0.13 -1.35 -34.54
N VAL A 18 0.60 -2.56 -34.17
CA VAL A 18 1.42 -3.40 -35.06
C VAL A 18 0.62 -3.89 -36.26
N GLU A 19 -0.60 -4.38 -36.02
CA GLU A 19 -1.50 -4.84 -37.09
C GLU A 19 -1.86 -3.71 -38.05
N SER A 20 -1.96 -2.48 -37.55
CA SER A 20 -2.22 -1.28 -38.34
C SER A 20 -0.97 -0.69 -39.02
N GLY A 21 0.20 -1.32 -38.88
CA GLY A 21 1.46 -0.84 -39.47
C GLY A 21 2.07 0.41 -38.80
N LEU A 22 1.54 0.84 -37.66
CA LEU A 22 1.95 2.02 -36.91
C LEU A 22 3.16 1.71 -36.00
N ARG A 23 4.32 1.47 -36.62
CA ARG A 23 5.54 1.01 -35.93
C ARG A 23 6.01 1.93 -34.80
N GLU A 24 5.99 3.25 -35.00
CA GLU A 24 6.45 4.19 -33.96
C GLU A 24 5.48 4.23 -32.77
N LEU A 25 4.17 4.20 -33.03
CA LEU A 25 3.17 4.11 -31.97
C LEU A 25 3.33 2.83 -31.15
N TRP A 26 3.55 1.68 -31.81
CA TRP A 26 3.84 0.44 -31.12
C TRP A 26 5.06 0.54 -30.20
N ARG A 27 6.17 1.15 -30.67
CA ARG A 27 7.37 1.36 -29.84
C ARG A 27 7.05 2.19 -28.60
N SER A 28 6.39 3.34 -28.79
CA SER A 28 6.04 4.24 -27.68
C SER A 28 5.12 3.56 -26.66
N LEU A 29 4.11 2.80 -27.11
CA LEU A 29 3.20 2.07 -26.21
C LEU A 29 3.92 0.97 -25.42
N ARG A 30 4.87 0.27 -26.06
CA ARG A 30 5.68 -0.76 -25.40
C ARG A 30 6.63 -0.18 -24.37
N GLU A 31 7.26 0.95 -24.66
CA GLU A 31 8.10 1.68 -23.70
C GLU A 31 7.27 2.18 -22.51
N LEU A 32 6.09 2.76 -22.77
CA LEU A 32 5.19 3.22 -21.71
C LEU A 32 4.72 2.06 -20.83
N ARG A 33 4.34 0.92 -21.42
CA ARG A 33 3.98 -0.29 -20.68
C ARG A 33 5.11 -0.74 -19.77
N PHE A 34 6.35 -0.74 -20.27
CA PHE A 34 7.51 -1.11 -19.47
C PHE A 34 7.73 -0.14 -18.30
N ALA A 35 7.57 1.17 -18.52
CA ALA A 35 7.67 2.17 -17.47
C ALA A 35 6.60 1.96 -16.38
N VAL A 36 5.34 1.72 -16.78
CA VAL A 36 4.23 1.43 -15.85
C VAL A 36 4.49 0.17 -15.03
N VAL A 37 4.88 -0.93 -15.67
CA VAL A 37 5.17 -2.19 -14.95
C VAL A 37 6.32 -2.00 -13.96
N ASN A 38 7.37 -1.25 -14.33
CA ASN A 38 8.47 -0.98 -13.41
C ASN A 38 8.04 -0.06 -12.25
N ASP A 39 7.25 0.98 -12.51
CA ASP A 39 6.73 1.85 -11.46
C ASP A 39 5.84 1.07 -10.48
N VAL A 40 4.93 0.23 -10.98
CA VAL A 40 4.11 -0.66 -10.17
C VAL A 40 4.98 -1.61 -9.36
N ARG A 41 6.00 -2.22 -9.97
CA ARG A 41 6.93 -3.10 -9.26
C ARG A 41 7.68 -2.37 -8.15
N ILE A 42 8.24 -1.20 -8.42
CA ILE A 42 8.98 -0.38 -7.44
C ILE A 42 8.08 0.00 -6.27
N ARG A 43 6.84 0.43 -6.55
CA ARG A 43 5.86 0.76 -5.50
C ARG A 43 5.36 -0.46 -4.76
N SER A 44 5.22 -1.60 -5.42
CA SER A 44 4.84 -2.87 -4.78
C SER A 44 5.95 -3.44 -3.90
N ILE A 45 7.20 -2.97 -4.05
CA ILE A 45 8.35 -3.31 -3.21
C ILE A 45 8.40 -2.44 -1.94
N GLN A 46 7.62 -1.36 -1.85
CA GLN A 46 7.42 -0.64 -0.58
C GLN A 46 6.50 -1.50 0.31
N LEU A 47 7.11 -2.48 1.00
CA LEU A 47 6.47 -3.13 2.13
C LEU A 47 6.15 -2.03 3.15
N PRO A 48 4.89 -1.93 3.60
CA PRO A 48 4.55 -0.99 4.65
C PRO A 48 5.51 -1.15 5.82
N GLU A 49 6.05 -0.05 6.32
CA GLU A 49 7.04 -0.13 7.37
C GLU A 49 6.37 -0.63 8.65
N LEU A 50 6.89 -1.72 9.21
CA LEU A 50 6.46 -2.22 10.50
C LEU A 50 7.17 -1.45 11.61
N ARG A 51 6.45 -0.52 12.22
CA ARG A 51 6.95 0.25 13.37
C ARG A 51 6.42 -0.29 14.69
N ARG A 52 7.20 -0.14 15.75
CA ARG A 52 6.81 -0.50 17.12
C ARG A 52 6.70 0.74 17.98
N VAL A 53 5.57 0.87 18.67
CA VAL A 53 5.25 2.02 19.53
C VAL A 53 4.89 1.55 20.92
N THR A 54 5.51 2.16 21.92
CA THR A 54 5.15 1.96 23.32
C THR A 54 4.68 3.31 23.88
N PRO A 55 3.40 3.47 24.23
CA PRO A 55 2.89 4.75 24.69
C PRO A 55 3.43 5.06 26.11
N ALA A 56 3.80 6.32 26.37
CA ALA A 56 4.33 6.73 27.68
C ALA A 56 3.28 6.71 28.82
N ARG A 57 1.99 6.70 28.48
CA ARG A 57 0.86 6.65 29.41
C ARG A 57 -0.21 5.73 28.84
N THR A 58 -1.14 5.28 29.68
CA THR A 58 -2.30 4.52 29.20
C THR A 58 -3.10 5.35 28.20
N VAL A 59 -3.34 4.82 27.01
CA VAL A 59 -4.08 5.51 25.95
C VAL A 59 -5.19 4.62 25.38
N PRO A 60 -6.34 5.19 24.96
CA PRO A 60 -7.34 4.43 24.21
C PRO A 60 -6.75 3.87 22.91
N VAL A 61 -7.13 2.65 22.53
CA VAL A 61 -6.65 2.02 21.28
C VAL A 61 -6.97 2.89 20.07
N MET A 62 -8.19 3.43 20.00
CA MET A 62 -8.65 4.31 18.91
C MET A 62 -7.82 5.59 18.80
N LEU A 63 -7.37 6.14 19.93
CA LEU A 63 -6.51 7.34 19.94
C LEU A 63 -5.12 7.02 19.40
N LEU A 64 -4.57 5.83 19.74
CA LEU A 64 -3.30 5.38 19.18
C LEU A 64 -3.44 5.14 17.67
N ALA A 65 -4.50 4.47 17.23
CA ALA A 65 -4.78 4.23 15.80
C ALA A 65 -4.77 5.55 14.99
N TYR A 66 -5.55 6.54 15.43
CA TYR A 66 -5.62 7.85 14.78
C TYR A 66 -4.26 8.58 14.75
N ARG A 67 -3.52 8.58 15.86
CA ARG A 67 -2.22 9.29 15.93
C ARG A 67 -1.17 8.71 15.01
N GLU A 68 -1.22 7.41 14.79
CA GLU A 68 -0.15 6.68 14.11
C GLU A 68 -0.47 6.38 12.64
N THR A 69 -1.76 6.44 12.24
CA THR A 69 -2.21 6.16 10.87
C THR A 69 -3.04 7.28 10.25
N GLY A 70 -3.46 8.28 11.03
CA GLY A 70 -4.40 9.32 10.59
C GLY A 70 -5.86 8.87 10.55
N ASP A 71 -6.13 7.59 10.79
CA ASP A 71 -7.46 6.99 10.75
C ASP A 71 -7.79 6.30 12.08
N ALA A 72 -8.92 6.67 12.68
CA ALA A 72 -9.40 6.07 13.91
C ALA A 72 -10.10 4.73 13.70
N GLU A 73 -10.62 4.47 12.48
CA GLU A 73 -11.29 3.22 12.11
C GLU A 73 -10.30 2.06 11.96
N SER A 74 -9.02 2.35 11.73
CA SER A 74 -7.92 1.36 11.74
C SER A 74 -7.69 0.67 13.11
N ARG A 75 -8.45 1.06 14.15
CA ARG A 75 -8.45 0.41 15.47
C ARG A 75 -8.58 -1.11 15.39
N ASP A 76 -9.52 -1.63 14.60
CA ASP A 76 -9.82 -3.06 14.60
C ASP A 76 -8.71 -3.89 13.94
N GLU A 77 -8.05 -3.33 12.92
CA GLU A 77 -6.82 -3.88 12.36
C GLU A 77 -5.69 -3.90 13.39
N LEU A 78 -5.52 -2.79 14.13
CA LEU A 78 -4.51 -2.66 15.18
C LEU A 78 -4.71 -3.70 16.30
N VAL A 79 -5.97 -3.91 16.72
CA VAL A 79 -6.35 -4.94 17.71
C VAL A 79 -6.01 -6.33 17.22
N THR A 80 -6.38 -6.64 15.97
CA THR A 80 -6.16 -7.95 15.36
C THR A 80 -4.67 -8.26 15.23
N ARG A 81 -3.89 -7.30 14.70
CA ARG A 81 -2.44 -7.45 14.51
C ARG A 81 -1.70 -7.71 15.81
N ASN A 82 -2.05 -6.96 16.86
CA ASN A 82 -1.39 -7.03 18.16
C ASN A 82 -2.00 -8.06 19.11
N ARG A 83 -3.04 -8.78 18.67
CA ARG A 83 -3.77 -9.77 19.48
C ARG A 83 -4.21 -9.21 20.84
N LEU A 84 -4.73 -7.97 20.83
CA LEU A 84 -5.11 -7.27 22.05
C LEU A 84 -6.33 -7.93 22.70
N ARG A 85 -6.12 -8.62 23.83
CA ARG A 85 -7.19 -9.27 24.59
C ARG A 85 -8.21 -8.27 25.18
N TYR A 86 -7.74 -7.08 25.56
CA TYR A 86 -8.56 -6.02 26.16
C TYR A 86 -8.44 -4.73 25.34
N PRO A 87 -9.21 -4.59 24.25
CA PRO A 87 -8.99 -3.58 23.21
C PRO A 87 -9.56 -2.19 23.54
N SER A 88 -9.74 -1.87 24.82
CA SER A 88 -10.17 -0.54 25.25
C SER A 88 -8.98 0.40 25.41
N PHE A 89 -7.90 -0.09 26.02
CA PHE A 89 -6.72 0.71 26.37
C PHE A 89 -5.43 -0.07 26.15
N ILE A 90 -4.37 0.70 25.92
CA ILE A 90 -3.00 0.22 25.77
C ILE A 90 -2.20 0.82 26.92
N THR A 91 -1.56 -0.02 27.72
CA THR A 91 -0.75 0.40 28.87
C THR A 91 0.71 0.65 28.44
N PRO A 92 1.50 1.39 29.23
CA PRO A 92 2.91 1.64 28.92
C PRO A 92 3.81 0.40 28.85
N SER A 93 3.35 -0.73 29.35
CA SER A 93 4.03 -2.02 29.25
C SER A 93 3.77 -2.76 27.93
N GLN A 94 2.85 -2.27 27.10
CA GLN A 94 2.46 -2.90 25.84
C GLN A 94 3.15 -2.20 24.67
N THR A 95 3.96 -2.95 23.92
CA THR A 95 4.52 -2.52 22.64
C THR A 95 3.59 -2.93 21.52
N ILE A 96 3.23 -1.97 20.67
CA ILE A 96 2.24 -2.11 19.62
C ILE A 96 2.91 -2.02 18.26
N GLU A 97 2.65 -3.01 17.44
CA GLU A 97 3.01 -3.08 16.04
C GLU A 97 2.03 -2.30 15.17
N ILE A 98 2.56 -1.42 14.33
CA ILE A 98 1.82 -0.53 13.45
C ILE A 98 2.38 -0.67 12.04
N ILE A 99 1.49 -0.75 11.07
CA ILE A 99 1.80 -0.70 9.64
C ILE A 99 1.65 0.76 9.23
N SER A 100 2.72 1.43 8.82
CA SER A 100 2.63 2.75 8.19
C SER A 100 2.75 2.61 6.68
N ASN A 101 1.85 3.28 5.96
CA ASN A 101 2.00 3.55 4.53
C ASN A 101 2.47 5.00 4.41
N ASP A 102 3.71 5.29 4.79
CA ASP A 102 4.31 6.60 4.50
C ASP A 102 4.52 6.76 2.97
#